data_AF-A0A1M4M5Y6-F1
#
_entry.id   AF-A0A1M4M5Y6-F1
#
_cell.length_a   1.000
_cell.length_b   1.000
_cell.length_c   1.000
_cell.angle_alpha   90.00
_cell.angle_beta   90.00
_cell.angle_gamma   90.00
#
_symmetry.space_group_name_H-M   'P 1'
#
loop_
_entity.id
_entity.type
_entity.pdbx_description
1 polymer ?
#
loop_
_entity_poly.entity_id
_entity_poly.type
_entity_poly.pdbx_seq_one_letter_code
_entity_poly.pdbx_strand_id
1 'polypeptide(L)'
;MRNTIKAVKRLVSEIESYIYCNNYDKVDKLADELINATKIIKEQCTNTTRFGNNTGSGRRVEYPGFSLISTLPFLYKPIEIRNYYEGDYLEKFSDRRTDDLKRAGALELHNKFWMSNNVEGGNIFGSIPLELIDKDSAKTLFSYGWKQADVTIYEIDEGITLRELDRICSGIFNHYIIATEMRNSTKLVLDFNI
;
A
#
# COMPACT_ATOMS: atom_id res chain seq x y z
N MET A 1 -11.48 10.66 5.86
CA MET A 1 -11.04 11.08 7.22
C MET A 1 -10.42 12.49 7.27
N ARG A 2 -9.44 12.86 6.42
CA ARG A 2 -8.74 14.17 6.47
C ARG A 2 -9.68 15.40 6.34
N ASN A 3 -10.70 15.32 5.47
CA ASN A 3 -11.70 16.38 5.31
C ASN A 3 -12.65 16.47 6.51
N THR A 4 -13.04 15.33 7.10
CA THR A 4 -13.86 15.28 8.32
C THR A 4 -13.11 15.86 9.52
N ILE A 5 -11.81 15.58 9.64
CA ILE A 5 -10.94 16.17 10.69
C ILE A 5 -10.79 17.68 10.50
N LYS A 6 -10.64 18.17 9.26
CA LYS A 6 -10.64 19.62 8.98
C LYS A 6 -11.98 20.26 9.34
N ALA A 7 -13.09 19.60 9.05
CA ALA A 7 -14.43 20.06 9.42
C ALA A 7 -14.61 20.12 10.95
N VAL A 8 -14.17 19.10 11.70
CA VAL A 8 -14.17 19.10 13.17
C VAL A 8 -13.37 20.27 13.74
N LYS A 9 -12.16 20.52 13.21
CA LYS A 9 -11.34 21.67 13.63
C LYS A 9 -12.03 23.01 13.38
N ARG A 10 -12.72 23.14 12.25
CA ARG A 10 -13.51 24.33 11.92
C ARG A 10 -14.67 24.51 12.89
N LEU A 11 -15.45 23.46 13.13
CA LEU A 11 -16.60 23.47 14.04
C LEU A 11 -16.19 23.84 15.48
N VAL A 12 -15.09 23.30 15.99
CA VAL A 12 -14.57 23.65 17.33
C VAL A 12 -14.18 25.13 17.39
N SER A 13 -13.48 25.64 16.38
CA SER A 13 -13.11 27.06 16.32
C SER A 13 -14.33 27.99 16.23
N GLU A 14 -15.36 27.59 15.51
CA GLU A 14 -16.63 28.33 15.43
C GLU A 14 -17.39 28.30 16.76
N ILE A 15 -17.45 27.15 17.44
CA ILE A 15 -18.05 27.01 18.77
C ILE A 15 -17.37 27.94 19.78
N GLU A 16 -16.03 27.94 19.82
CA GLU A 16 -15.26 28.83 20.71
C GLU A 16 -15.64 30.29 20.45
N SER A 17 -15.67 30.72 19.18
CA SER A 17 -16.06 32.08 18.79
C SER A 17 -17.48 32.46 19.23
N TYR A 18 -18.46 31.55 19.06
CA TYR A 18 -19.85 31.83 19.43
C TYR A 18 -20.11 31.75 20.94
N ILE A 19 -19.31 31.01 21.70
CA ILE A 19 -19.30 31.05 23.17
C ILE A 19 -18.88 32.43 23.67
N TYR A 20 -17.82 33.02 23.09
CA TYR A 20 -17.39 34.39 23.44
C TYR A 20 -18.46 35.44 23.15
N CYS A 21 -19.35 35.18 22.19
CA CYS A 21 -20.46 36.05 21.83
C CYS A 21 -21.78 35.73 22.57
N ASN A 22 -21.78 34.82 23.55
CA ASN A 22 -22.99 34.35 24.28
C ASN A 22 -24.13 33.85 23.36
N ASN A 23 -23.80 33.35 22.17
CA ASN A 23 -24.81 32.86 21.22
C ASN A 23 -24.99 31.34 21.38
N TYR A 24 -25.65 30.95 22.47
CA TYR A 24 -25.81 29.55 22.83
C TYR A 24 -26.69 28.76 21.84
N ASP A 25 -27.64 29.40 21.15
CA ASP A 25 -28.46 28.74 20.12
C ASP A 25 -27.63 28.27 18.91
N LYS A 26 -26.59 29.03 18.53
CA LYS A 26 -25.64 28.59 17.50
C LYS A 26 -24.67 27.53 18.02
N VAL A 27 -24.24 27.65 19.28
CA VAL A 27 -23.37 26.66 19.91
C VAL A 27 -24.04 25.29 19.96
N ASP A 28 -25.33 25.24 20.31
CA ASP A 28 -26.12 24.01 20.36
C ASP A 28 -26.19 23.32 18.98
N LYS A 29 -26.49 24.08 17.92
CA LYS A 29 -26.50 23.55 16.53
C LYS A 29 -25.12 23.05 16.08
N LEU A 30 -24.07 23.79 16.39
CA LEU A 30 -22.70 23.39 16.05
C LEU A 30 -22.24 22.17 16.86
N ALA A 31 -22.73 22.01 18.09
CA ALA A 31 -22.47 20.83 18.91
C ALA A 31 -23.13 19.57 18.31
N ASP A 32 -24.36 19.68 17.80
CA ASP A 32 -25.02 18.59 17.06
C ASP A 32 -24.26 18.21 15.78
N GLU A 33 -23.78 19.20 15.02
CA GLU A 33 -22.94 18.97 13.84
C GLU A 33 -21.60 18.30 14.21
N LEU A 34 -21.00 18.68 15.33
CA LEU A 34 -19.78 18.08 15.87
C LEU A 34 -20.00 16.63 16.30
N ILE A 35 -21.14 16.33 16.95
CA ILE A 35 -21.52 14.96 17.32
C ILE A 35 -21.70 14.09 16.07
N ASN A 36 -22.32 14.62 15.01
CA ASN A 36 -22.47 13.87 13.76
C ASN A 36 -21.11 13.66 13.06
N ALA A 37 -20.26 14.68 12.98
CA ALA A 37 -18.93 14.56 12.40
C ALA A 37 -18.05 13.56 13.17
N THR A 38 -18.15 13.53 14.50
CA THR A 38 -17.42 12.58 15.35
C THR A 38 -17.99 11.17 15.28
N LYS A 39 -19.31 10.98 15.11
CA LYS A 39 -19.91 9.67 14.80
C LYS A 39 -19.38 9.10 13.49
N ILE A 40 -19.29 9.91 12.44
CA ILE A 40 -18.71 9.49 11.14
C ILE A 40 -17.26 9.06 11.30
N ILE A 41 -16.46 9.79 12.08
CA ILE A 41 -15.07 9.40 12.39
C ILE A 41 -15.05 8.08 13.18
N LYS A 42 -15.92 7.96 14.19
CA LYS A 42 -16.02 6.74 15.01
C LYS A 42 -16.37 5.54 14.16
N GLU A 43 -17.36 5.65 13.28
CA GLU A 43 -17.75 4.61 12.32
C GLU A 43 -16.59 4.22 11.41
N GLN A 44 -15.86 5.21 10.87
CA GLN A 44 -14.65 4.98 10.09
C GLN A 44 -13.59 4.21 10.88
N CYS A 45 -13.41 4.49 12.17
CA CYS A 45 -12.46 3.81 13.06
C CYS A 45 -12.93 2.43 13.57
N THR A 46 -14.22 2.24 13.86
CA THR A 46 -14.78 0.93 14.25
C THR A 46 -14.84 -0.04 13.09
N ASN A 47 -15.00 0.48 11.87
CA ASN A 47 -14.76 -0.34 10.69
C ASN A 47 -13.30 -0.80 10.70
N THR A 48 -12.32 0.09 10.99
CA THR A 48 -10.87 -0.26 11.08
C THR A 48 -10.52 -1.33 12.13
N THR A 49 -11.35 -1.57 13.14
CA THR A 49 -11.10 -2.59 14.18
C THR A 49 -11.66 -3.98 13.85
N ARG A 50 -12.45 -4.14 12.77
CA ARG A 50 -12.88 -5.46 12.25
C ARG A 50 -11.89 -6.09 11.26
N PHE A 51 -10.75 -5.46 11.02
CA PHE A 51 -9.77 -5.86 10.00
C PHE A 51 -8.80 -6.98 10.44
N GLY A 52 -8.99 -7.55 11.64
CA GLY A 52 -8.10 -8.59 12.17
C GLY A 52 -8.53 -10.04 11.90
N ASN A 53 -9.79 -10.32 11.54
CA ASN A 53 -10.26 -11.71 11.42
C ASN A 53 -11.38 -11.82 10.37
N ASN A 54 -11.01 -12.12 9.13
CA ASN A 54 -11.79 -13.03 8.27
C ASN A 54 -11.02 -13.35 6.99
N THR A 55 -10.23 -14.42 7.09
CA THR A 55 -9.93 -15.30 5.97
C THR A 55 -11.25 -15.88 5.44
N GLY A 56 -11.67 -15.46 4.25
CA GLY A 56 -12.76 -16.12 3.54
C GLY A 56 -13.73 -15.16 2.84
N SER A 57 -13.77 -15.29 1.52
CA SER A 57 -14.75 -14.69 0.58
C SER A 57 -14.57 -13.20 0.24
N GLY A 58 -13.85 -12.96 -0.86
CA GLY A 58 -14.31 -12.15 -2.00
C GLY A 58 -14.78 -10.71 -1.82
N ARG A 59 -14.65 -10.09 -0.64
CA ARG A 59 -14.97 -8.67 -0.45
C ARG A 59 -13.72 -7.83 -0.66
N ARG A 60 -13.74 -7.10 -1.78
CA ARG A 60 -12.77 -6.05 -2.14
C ARG A 60 -12.64 -5.08 -0.97
N VAL A 61 -11.46 -5.04 -0.36
CA VAL A 61 -11.17 -4.10 0.71
C VAL A 61 -10.79 -2.78 0.07
N GLU A 62 -11.67 -1.78 0.19
CA GLU A 62 -11.40 -0.41 -0.22
C GLU A 62 -10.77 0.35 0.95
N TYR A 63 -9.54 0.82 0.77
CA TYR A 63 -8.88 1.68 1.75
C TYR A 63 -9.08 3.15 1.34
N PRO A 64 -9.39 4.06 2.27
CA PRO A 64 -9.52 5.47 1.93
C PRO A 64 -8.25 6.03 1.28
N GLY A 65 -8.35 6.48 0.03
CA GLY A 65 -7.23 6.95 -0.79
C GLY A 65 -6.49 5.87 -1.57
N PHE A 66 -7.02 4.64 -1.61
CA PHE A 66 -6.54 3.54 -2.44
C PHE A 66 -7.64 3.12 -3.40
N SER A 67 -7.38 3.28 -4.68
CA SER A 67 -8.27 2.83 -5.76
C SER A 67 -7.73 1.53 -6.33
N LEU A 68 -8.47 0.44 -6.21
CA LEU A 68 -8.08 -0.84 -6.79
C LEU A 68 -8.05 -0.72 -8.32
N ILE A 69 -6.90 -1.00 -8.93
CA ILE A 69 -6.72 -1.00 -10.39
C ILE A 69 -6.94 -2.41 -10.94
N SER A 70 -6.17 -3.38 -10.44
CA SER A 70 -6.12 -4.73 -11.01
C SER A 70 -5.52 -5.74 -10.03
N THR A 71 -5.53 -7.00 -10.43
CA THR A 71 -4.77 -8.06 -9.79
C THR A 71 -4.04 -8.84 -10.87
N LEU A 72 -2.73 -9.00 -10.73
CA LEU A 72 -1.86 -9.60 -11.74
C LEU A 72 -0.93 -10.63 -11.12
N PRO A 73 -0.61 -11.73 -11.84
CA PRO A 73 0.35 -12.71 -11.35
C PRO A 73 1.78 -12.18 -11.45
N PHE A 74 2.53 -12.28 -10.36
CA PHE A 74 3.97 -11.98 -10.32
C PHE A 74 4.74 -13.23 -9.92
N LEU A 75 5.97 -13.33 -10.42
CA LEU A 75 7.00 -14.12 -9.76
C LEU A 75 7.74 -13.25 -8.77
N TYR A 76 8.02 -13.77 -7.59
CA TYR A 76 8.86 -13.12 -6.59
C TYR A 76 9.88 -14.09 -6.01
N LYS A 77 11.02 -13.55 -5.55
CA LYS A 77 12.04 -14.29 -4.83
C LYS A 77 11.78 -14.15 -3.31
N PRO A 78 11.45 -15.24 -2.60
CA PRO A 78 11.19 -15.17 -1.17
C PRO A 78 12.43 -14.83 -0.36
N ILE A 79 12.25 -14.05 0.71
CA ILE A 79 13.26 -13.89 1.76
C ILE A 79 13.23 -15.13 2.66
N GLU A 80 14.40 -15.67 2.98
CA GLU A 80 14.56 -16.92 3.73
C GLU A 80 14.89 -16.69 5.22
N ILE A 81 15.19 -15.45 5.61
CA ILE A 81 15.58 -15.09 6.98
C ILE A 81 14.69 -13.99 7.57
N ARG A 82 14.47 -14.01 8.89
CA ARG A 82 13.60 -13.02 9.56
C ARG A 82 14.26 -11.64 9.69
N ASN A 83 15.53 -11.58 10.08
CA ASN A 83 16.27 -10.33 10.27
C ASN A 83 17.09 -10.00 9.02
N TYR A 84 16.44 -9.84 7.88
CA TYR A 84 17.12 -9.65 6.60
C TYR A 84 17.88 -8.32 6.47
N TYR A 85 17.65 -7.36 7.38
CA TYR A 85 18.44 -6.13 7.46
C TYR A 85 19.77 -6.28 8.22
N GLU A 86 20.02 -7.42 8.86
CA GLU A 86 21.26 -7.67 9.60
C GLU A 86 22.29 -8.39 8.73
N GLY A 87 23.52 -7.86 8.71
CA GLY A 87 24.65 -8.45 7.96
C GLY A 87 24.59 -8.21 6.45
N ASP A 88 25.13 -9.16 5.69
CA ASP A 88 25.31 -9.09 4.23
C ASP A 88 24.21 -9.80 3.43
N TYR A 89 23.08 -10.13 4.07
CA TYR A 89 22.05 -10.95 3.45
C TYR A 89 21.43 -10.30 2.22
N LEU A 90 21.05 -9.01 2.30
CA LEU A 90 20.41 -8.31 1.17
C LEU A 90 21.35 -8.17 -0.02
N GLU A 91 22.65 -8.01 0.21
CA GLU A 91 23.67 -7.98 -0.84
C GLU A 91 23.74 -9.34 -1.54
N LYS A 92 23.94 -10.42 -0.78
CA LYS A 92 23.94 -11.79 -1.32
C LYS A 92 22.61 -12.18 -1.96
N PHE A 93 21.49 -11.66 -1.46
CA PHE A 93 20.17 -11.86 -2.03
C PHE A 93 20.06 -11.15 -3.38
N SER A 94 20.52 -9.91 -3.46
CA SER A 94 20.54 -9.13 -4.70
C SER A 94 21.41 -9.80 -5.77
N ASP A 95 22.57 -10.31 -5.40
CA ASP A 95 23.47 -11.05 -6.29
C ASP A 95 22.80 -12.32 -6.82
N ARG A 96 22.27 -13.15 -5.91
CA ARG A 96 21.55 -14.39 -6.28
C ARG A 96 20.35 -14.11 -7.18
N ARG A 97 19.52 -13.12 -6.83
CA ARG A 97 18.37 -12.68 -7.64
C ARG A 97 18.83 -12.26 -9.04
N THR A 98 19.92 -11.49 -9.13
CA THR A 98 20.46 -11.02 -10.40
C THR A 98 20.95 -12.18 -11.25
N ASP A 99 21.66 -13.14 -10.67
CA ASP A 99 22.13 -14.34 -11.36
C ASP A 99 20.98 -15.25 -11.82
N ASP A 100 19.96 -15.45 -10.98
CA ASP A 100 18.74 -16.18 -11.34
C ASP A 100 18.08 -15.55 -12.58
N LEU A 101 17.88 -14.23 -12.57
CA LEU A 101 17.28 -13.47 -13.67
C LEU A 101 18.14 -13.51 -14.93
N LYS A 102 19.47 -13.44 -14.82
CA LYS A 102 20.39 -13.56 -15.98
C LYS A 102 20.28 -14.95 -16.61
N ARG A 103 20.34 -16.00 -15.79
CA ARG A 103 20.27 -17.39 -16.26
C ARG A 103 18.92 -17.73 -16.88
N ALA A 104 17.86 -17.10 -16.39
CA ALA A 104 16.53 -17.21 -16.97
C ALA A 104 16.28 -16.27 -18.16
N GLY A 105 17.23 -15.43 -18.59
CA GLY A 105 17.03 -14.47 -19.68
C GLY A 105 16.04 -13.35 -19.38
N ALA A 106 15.66 -13.14 -18.11
CA ALA A 106 14.62 -12.20 -17.68
C ALA A 106 15.16 -10.88 -17.10
N LEU A 107 16.49 -10.74 -16.93
CA LEU A 107 17.09 -9.58 -16.26
C LEU A 107 16.75 -8.24 -16.94
N GLU A 108 16.83 -8.18 -18.26
CA GLU A 108 16.57 -6.93 -18.99
C GLU A 108 15.11 -6.48 -18.86
N LEU A 109 14.17 -7.43 -18.94
CA LEU A 109 12.74 -7.20 -18.77
C LEU A 109 12.41 -6.76 -17.35
N HIS A 110 13.00 -7.43 -16.35
CA HIS A 110 12.92 -7.03 -14.95
C HIS A 110 13.38 -5.60 -14.74
N ASN A 111 14.58 -5.26 -15.24
CA ASN A 111 15.14 -3.93 -15.05
C ASN A 111 14.32 -2.88 -15.78
N LYS A 112 13.87 -3.15 -17.00
CA LYS A 112 13.01 -2.22 -17.75
C LYS A 112 11.70 -1.93 -17.02
N PHE A 113 11.09 -2.96 -16.44
CA PHE A 113 9.86 -2.82 -15.66
C PHE A 113 10.07 -1.93 -14.42
N TRP A 114 11.09 -2.22 -13.60
CA TRP A 114 11.35 -1.47 -12.37
C TRP A 114 12.03 -0.11 -12.60
N MET A 115 12.70 0.11 -13.72
CA MET A 115 13.14 1.46 -14.11
C MET A 115 11.95 2.35 -14.54
N SER A 116 10.88 1.74 -15.06
CA SER A 116 9.65 2.47 -15.42
C SER A 116 8.75 2.71 -14.20
N ASN A 117 8.95 1.96 -13.13
CA ASN A 117 8.20 2.02 -11.87
C ASN A 117 9.19 2.18 -10.71
N ASN A 118 9.52 3.42 -10.37
CA ASN A 118 10.51 3.71 -9.34
C ASN A 118 10.05 3.18 -7.98
N VAL A 119 10.77 2.18 -7.43
CA VAL A 119 10.46 1.59 -6.13
C VAL A 119 10.88 2.54 -5.01
N GLU A 120 9.93 2.98 -4.20
CA GLU A 120 10.14 3.94 -3.11
C GLU A 120 10.15 3.29 -1.73
N GLY A 121 9.60 2.07 -1.59
CA GLY A 121 9.54 1.35 -0.33
C GLY A 121 8.92 -0.04 -0.47
N GLY A 122 8.86 -0.77 0.65
CA GLY A 122 8.32 -2.12 0.71
C GLY A 122 9.29 -3.16 1.25
N ASN A 123 8.82 -4.40 1.29
CA ASN A 123 9.54 -5.54 1.87
C ASN A 123 9.63 -6.74 0.91
N ILE A 124 9.38 -6.52 -0.39
CA ILE A 124 9.69 -7.46 -1.47
C ILE A 124 10.83 -6.90 -2.29
N PHE A 125 11.93 -7.66 -2.40
CA PHE A 125 13.19 -7.19 -2.99
C PHE A 125 13.50 -7.80 -4.36
N GLY A 126 12.65 -8.68 -4.88
CA GLY A 126 12.81 -9.26 -6.21
C GLY A 126 11.49 -9.80 -6.71
N SER A 127 10.95 -9.18 -7.75
CA SER A 127 9.73 -9.64 -8.39
C SER A 127 9.64 -9.18 -9.85
N ILE A 128 8.80 -9.84 -10.64
CA ILE A 128 8.52 -9.50 -12.04
C ILE A 128 7.12 -9.98 -12.41
N PRO A 129 6.31 -9.19 -13.14
CA PRO A 129 5.05 -9.69 -13.68
C PRO A 129 5.25 -10.92 -14.55
N LEU A 130 4.47 -11.97 -14.32
CA LEU A 130 4.62 -13.23 -15.05
C LEU A 130 4.35 -13.05 -16.56
N GLU A 131 3.48 -12.10 -16.92
CA GLU A 131 3.13 -11.78 -18.31
C GLU A 131 4.29 -11.17 -19.12
N LEU A 132 5.32 -10.62 -18.44
CA LEU A 132 6.46 -10.02 -19.14
C LEU A 132 7.49 -11.04 -19.61
N ILE A 133 7.45 -12.27 -19.11
CA ILE A 133 8.43 -13.31 -19.42
C ILE A 133 7.77 -14.50 -20.11
N ASP A 134 8.53 -15.21 -20.93
CA ASP A 134 8.05 -16.44 -21.55
C ASP A 134 8.00 -17.60 -20.54
N LYS A 135 7.36 -18.71 -20.96
CA LYS A 135 7.14 -19.88 -20.10
C LYS A 135 8.43 -20.60 -19.71
N ASP A 136 9.46 -20.59 -20.55
CA ASP A 136 10.73 -21.27 -20.27
C ASP A 136 11.56 -20.46 -19.27
N SER A 137 11.57 -19.14 -19.41
CA SER A 137 12.11 -18.18 -18.44
C SER A 137 11.44 -18.36 -17.07
N ALA A 138 10.10 -18.41 -17.03
CA ALA A 138 9.34 -18.63 -15.80
C ALA A 138 9.67 -19.99 -15.15
N LYS A 139 9.71 -21.07 -15.94
CA LYS A 139 10.08 -22.43 -15.48
C LYS A 139 11.48 -22.46 -14.87
N THR A 140 12.42 -21.75 -15.48
CA THR A 140 13.79 -21.62 -14.97
C THR A 140 13.80 -20.90 -13.61
N LEU A 141 13.08 -19.79 -13.47
CA LEU A 141 12.98 -19.06 -12.20
C LEU A 141 12.31 -19.91 -11.11
N PHE A 142 11.25 -20.66 -11.43
CA PHE A 142 10.65 -21.61 -10.49
C PHE A 142 11.67 -22.66 -10.00
N SER A 143 12.53 -23.17 -10.88
CA SER A 143 13.59 -24.12 -10.49
C SER A 143 14.63 -23.52 -9.54
N TYR A 144 14.80 -22.20 -9.56
CA TYR A 144 15.64 -21.45 -8.60
C TYR A 144 14.87 -20.99 -7.35
N GLY A 145 13.66 -21.49 -7.12
CA GLY A 145 12.88 -21.22 -5.92
C GLY A 145 12.13 -19.88 -5.93
N TRP A 146 11.98 -19.24 -7.09
CA TRP A 146 10.99 -18.17 -7.23
C TRP A 146 9.58 -18.75 -7.06
N LYS A 147 8.67 -17.95 -6.51
CA LYS A 147 7.28 -18.34 -6.28
C LYS A 147 6.34 -17.40 -7.01
N GLN A 148 5.19 -17.92 -7.39
CA GLN A 148 4.12 -17.10 -7.95
C GLN A 148 3.24 -16.56 -6.81
N ALA A 149 2.84 -15.30 -6.92
CA ALA A 149 1.84 -14.68 -6.06
C ALA A 149 0.92 -13.80 -6.90
N ASP A 150 -0.35 -13.73 -6.51
CA ASP A 150 -1.29 -12.77 -7.08
C ASP A 150 -1.07 -11.43 -6.39
N VAL A 151 -0.80 -10.39 -7.19
CA VAL A 151 -0.47 -9.06 -6.70
C VAL A 151 -1.63 -8.12 -6.97
N THR A 152 -2.19 -7.58 -5.91
CA THR A 152 -3.27 -6.59 -5.98
C THR A 152 -2.65 -5.19 -6.09
N ILE A 153 -3.03 -4.45 -7.13
CA ILE A 153 -2.43 -3.14 -7.44
C ILE A 153 -3.44 -2.04 -7.12
N TYR A 154 -3.03 -1.11 -6.28
CA TYR A 154 -3.79 0.07 -5.88
C TYR A 154 -3.14 1.34 -6.39
N GLU A 155 -3.93 2.24 -6.96
CA GLU A 155 -3.58 3.64 -7.22
C GLU A 155 -3.82 4.47 -5.97
N ILE A 156 -2.90 5.37 -5.65
CA ILE A 156 -2.95 6.19 -4.44
C ILE A 156 -3.26 7.64 -4.78
N ASP A 157 -4.24 8.22 -4.07
CA ASP A 157 -4.62 9.63 -4.23
C ASP A 157 -3.43 10.58 -4.00
N GLU A 158 -3.35 11.65 -4.79
CA GLU A 158 -2.23 12.62 -4.84
C GLU A 158 -1.92 13.37 -3.52
N GLY A 159 -2.70 13.15 -2.45
CA GLY A 159 -2.54 13.83 -1.16
C GLY A 159 -1.73 13.08 -0.09
N ILE A 160 -1.31 11.84 -0.35
CA ILE A 160 -0.64 10.97 0.63
C ILE A 160 0.88 11.03 0.44
N THR A 161 1.60 11.37 1.51
CA THR A 161 3.07 11.38 1.49
C THR A 161 3.64 9.96 1.56
N LEU A 162 4.87 9.74 1.05
CA LEU A 162 5.52 8.42 1.10
C LEU A 162 5.62 7.86 2.53
N ARG A 163 5.95 8.71 3.51
CA ARG A 163 6.05 8.31 4.92
C ARG A 163 4.70 7.89 5.51
N GLU A 164 3.62 8.57 5.13
CA GLU A 164 2.27 8.18 5.54
C GLU A 164 1.87 6.86 4.86
N LEU A 165 2.19 6.72 3.58
CA LEU A 165 1.89 5.52 2.79
C LEU A 165 2.61 4.30 3.37
N ASP A 166 3.91 4.40 3.64
CA ASP A 166 4.70 3.32 4.24
C ASP A 166 4.16 2.90 5.61
N ARG A 167 3.75 3.86 6.45
CA ARG A 167 3.12 3.56 7.75
C ARG A 167 1.77 2.85 7.59
N ILE A 168 0.98 3.24 6.60
CA ILE A 168 -0.32 2.60 6.31
C ILE A 168 -0.08 1.18 5.80
N CYS A 169 0.79 1.02 4.80
CA CYS A 169 1.08 -0.26 4.17
C CYS A 169 1.68 -1.26 5.17
N SER A 170 2.68 -0.87 5.97
CA SER A 170 3.27 -1.74 6.99
C SER A 170 2.31 -2.21 8.08
N GLY A 171 1.20 -1.49 8.29
CA GLY A 171 0.15 -1.90 9.24
C GLY A 171 -0.98 -2.74 8.63
N ILE A 172 -1.09 -2.76 7.29
CA ILE A 172 -2.20 -3.40 6.57
C ILE A 172 -1.73 -4.62 5.79
N PHE A 173 -0.60 -4.48 5.08
CA PHE A 173 -0.09 -5.48 4.15
C PHE A 173 1.13 -6.17 4.75
N ASN A 174 1.12 -7.50 4.70
CA ASN A 174 2.26 -8.30 5.14
C ASN A 174 3.42 -8.19 4.15
N HIS A 175 3.11 -8.14 2.85
CA HIS A 175 4.09 -8.13 1.77
C HIS A 175 3.69 -7.10 0.73
N TYR A 176 4.48 -6.04 0.55
CA TYR A 176 4.13 -4.96 -0.36
C TYR A 176 5.33 -4.30 -1.02
N ILE A 177 5.04 -3.60 -2.12
CA ILE A 177 5.94 -2.63 -2.77
C ILE A 177 5.18 -1.31 -2.93
N ILE A 178 5.84 -0.21 -2.61
CA ILE A 178 5.42 1.15 -2.97
C ILE A 178 6.25 1.56 -4.18
N ALA A 179 5.58 1.92 -5.27
CA ALA A 179 6.23 2.36 -6.49
C ALA A 179 5.57 3.61 -7.05
N THR A 180 6.33 4.40 -7.80
CA THR A 180 5.82 5.54 -8.57
C THR A 180 6.02 5.25 -10.05
N GLU A 181 4.93 5.25 -10.83
CA GLU A 181 5.00 5.13 -12.28
C GLU A 181 5.61 6.42 -12.87
N MET A 182 6.73 6.30 -13.57
CA MET A 182 7.52 7.46 -14.01
C MET A 182 6.81 8.29 -15.10
N ARG A 183 5.85 7.71 -15.81
CA ARG A 183 5.18 8.36 -16.96
C ARG A 183 4.22 9.47 -16.54
N ASN A 184 3.48 9.26 -15.45
CA ASN A 184 2.42 10.14 -14.95
C ASN A 184 2.64 10.54 -13.48
N SER A 185 3.71 10.05 -12.84
CA SER A 185 3.97 10.23 -11.40
C SER A 185 2.89 9.64 -10.50
N THR A 186 2.11 8.67 -11.01
CA THR A 186 1.09 7.96 -10.23
C THR A 186 1.76 7.06 -9.19
N LYS A 187 1.30 7.17 -7.95
CA LYS A 187 1.75 6.30 -6.86
C LYS A 187 0.93 5.02 -6.85
N LEU A 188 1.64 3.90 -6.73
CA LEU A 188 1.09 2.56 -6.73
C LEU A 188 1.51 1.82 -5.47
N VAL A 189 0.58 1.04 -4.92
CA VAL A 189 0.87 0.02 -3.91
C VAL A 189 0.55 -1.35 -4.49
N LEU A 190 1.54 -2.21 -4.47
CA LEU A 190 1.44 -3.59 -4.91
C LEU A 190 1.42 -4.47 -3.66
N ASP A 191 0.27 -5.07 -3.36
CA ASP A 191 0.07 -6.01 -2.25
C ASP A 191 0.23 -7.45 -2.74
N PHE A 192 1.21 -8.17 -2.20
CA PHE A 192 1.55 -9.54 -2.60
C PHE A 192 0.81 -10.54 -1.69
N ASN A 193 -0.15 -11.26 -2.27
CA ASN A 193 -0.90 -12.31 -1.56
C ASN A 193 -0.04 -13.59 -1.43
N ILE A 194 0.83 -13.60 -0.42
CA ILE A 194 1.79 -14.68 -0.09
C ILE A 194 1.39 -15.40 1.20
#